data_AF-A0A966TDB2-F1
#
_entry.id   AF-A0A966TDB2-F1
#
_cell.length_a   1.000
_cell.length_b   1.000
_cell.length_c   1.000
_cell.angle_alpha   90.00
_cell.angle_beta   90.00
_cell.angle_gamma   90.00
#
_symmetry.space_group_name_H-M   'P 1'
#
loop_
_entity.id
_entity.type
_entity.pdbx_description
1 polymer ?
#
loop_
_entity_poly.entity_id
_entity_poly.type
_entity_poly.pdbx_seq_one_letter_code
_entity_poly.pdbx_strand_id
1 'polypeptide(L)'
;MTWGSNYFAKAQTRLAATGTFDTVVVDSRWGRRISGPTSARYSGVVAYKTLVADGLRPTAVIVALGSNDVAILVKRREFVAVIDDLMNAIGNVPVVWLTVHRVDSANVTRQSQRFNSTLIKELARYPLATVFDWVSVATSDPSVVDPDKIHLTPKGYEVRAKVYLALASELAQRASDMTSTTTTTLPTTTIAPTTSVAPITVPTTTVAP
;
A
#
# COMPACT_ATOMS: atom_id res chain seq x y z
N MET A 1 1.24 8.75 6.60
CA MET A 1 1.43 8.96 8.03
C MET A 1 1.46 10.45 8.38
N THR A 2 0.87 10.87 9.52
CA THR A 2 1.00 12.24 10.06
C THR A 2 1.19 12.22 11.58
N TRP A 3 2.17 12.97 12.10
CA TRP A 3 2.59 13.02 13.52
C TRP A 3 1.44 13.24 14.50
N GLY A 4 0.48 14.10 14.14
CA GLY A 4 -0.67 14.35 15.00
C GLY A 4 -1.66 13.18 15.13
N SER A 5 -1.70 12.21 14.20
CA SER A 5 -2.63 11.07 14.32
C SER A 5 -2.29 10.17 15.50
N ASN A 6 -1.00 10.01 15.80
CA ASN A 6 -0.55 9.26 16.96
C ASN A 6 -0.60 10.08 18.26
N TYR A 7 -0.34 11.38 18.18
CA TYR A 7 -0.39 12.26 19.34
C TYR A 7 -1.83 12.51 19.83
N PHE A 8 -2.74 12.91 18.93
CA PHE A 8 -4.10 13.33 19.30
C PHE A 8 -5.10 12.17 19.34
N ALA A 9 -4.99 11.18 18.44
CA ALA A 9 -5.97 10.10 18.31
C ALA A 9 -5.42 8.71 18.62
N LYS A 10 -4.15 8.62 19.03
CA LYS A 10 -3.45 7.36 19.38
C LYS A 10 -3.58 6.28 18.31
N ALA A 11 -3.51 6.66 17.04
CA ALA A 11 -3.80 5.77 15.92
C ALA A 11 -2.97 4.46 15.95
N GLN A 12 -1.67 4.53 16.22
CA GLN A 12 -0.82 3.34 16.35
C GLN A 12 -1.29 2.38 17.45
N THR A 13 -1.55 2.90 18.65
CA THR A 13 -2.02 2.07 19.77
C THR A 13 -3.36 1.43 19.46
N ARG A 14 -4.27 2.16 18.81
CA ARG A 14 -5.59 1.63 18.42
C ARG A 14 -5.49 0.57 17.35
N LEU A 15 -4.62 0.78 16.35
CA LEU A 15 -4.32 -0.22 15.32
C LEU A 15 -3.72 -1.48 15.95
N ALA A 16 -2.75 -1.35 16.84
CA ALA A 16 -2.18 -2.49 17.56
C ALA A 16 -3.23 -3.23 18.41
N ALA A 17 -4.13 -2.49 19.07
CA ALA A 17 -5.20 -3.07 19.90
C ALA A 17 -6.23 -3.89 19.10
N THR A 18 -6.27 -3.77 17.77
CA THR A 18 -7.13 -4.65 16.94
C THR A 18 -6.64 -6.09 16.88
N GLY A 19 -5.36 -6.35 17.19
CA GLY A 19 -4.74 -7.67 17.06
C GLY A 19 -4.65 -8.18 15.62
N THR A 20 -4.94 -7.33 14.62
CA THR A 20 -4.95 -7.72 13.20
C THR A 20 -3.55 -7.92 12.61
N PHE A 21 -2.55 -7.22 13.15
CA PHE A 21 -1.15 -7.32 12.72
C PHE A 21 -0.26 -7.61 13.92
N ASP A 22 0.71 -8.51 13.75
CA ASP A 22 1.71 -8.83 14.80
C ASP A 22 2.52 -7.60 15.21
N THR A 23 2.78 -6.70 14.26
CA THR A 23 3.53 -5.47 14.49
C THR A 23 2.88 -4.32 13.73
N VAL A 24 2.61 -3.22 14.44
CA VAL A 24 2.13 -1.97 13.85
C VAL A 24 3.18 -0.89 14.06
N VAL A 25 3.81 -0.45 12.96
CA VAL A 25 4.76 0.66 12.94
C VAL A 25 4.13 1.85 12.24
N VAL A 26 4.28 3.01 12.86
CA VAL A 26 3.77 4.28 12.34
C VAL A 26 5.00 5.21 12.45
N ASP A 27 5.70 5.50 11.31
CA ASP A 27 6.71 6.57 11.15
C ASP A 27 6.19 7.95 10.65
N SER A 28 6.22 8.96 11.53
CA SER A 28 5.68 10.31 11.29
C SER A 28 6.70 11.41 11.47
N ARG A 29 7.87 11.03 11.97
CA ARG A 29 8.93 11.98 12.28
C ARG A 29 9.87 12.11 11.09
N TRP A 30 10.17 10.99 10.44
CA TRP A 30 11.13 10.91 9.35
C TRP A 30 10.43 10.83 7.99
N GLY A 31 9.28 10.19 7.84
CA GLY A 31 8.48 10.23 6.61
C GLY A 31 7.62 11.49 6.47
N ARG A 32 8.22 12.67 6.22
CA ARG A 32 7.44 13.92 6.00
C ARG A 32 7.16 14.19 4.52
N ARG A 33 7.98 13.66 3.63
CA ARG A 33 7.87 13.75 2.16
C ARG A 33 7.85 12.35 1.56
N ILE A 34 7.47 12.21 0.30
CA ILE A 34 7.43 10.92 -0.38
C ILE A 34 8.87 10.43 -0.58
N SER A 35 9.62 11.16 -1.39
CA SER A 35 11.05 11.02 -1.56
C SER A 35 11.73 12.39 -1.47
N GLY A 36 13.06 12.42 -1.47
CA GLY A 36 13.80 13.65 -1.23
C GLY A 36 14.99 13.85 -2.15
N PRO A 37 14.98 14.86 -3.04
CA PRO A 37 16.21 15.43 -3.59
C PRO A 37 16.90 16.40 -2.61
N THR A 38 16.19 16.90 -1.58
CA THR A 38 16.67 17.98 -0.67
C THR A 38 16.91 17.54 0.78
N SER A 39 16.43 16.36 1.19
CA SER A 39 16.75 15.78 2.50
C SER A 39 16.37 14.30 2.56
N ALA A 40 17.37 13.42 2.60
CA ALA A 40 17.17 11.99 2.89
C ALA A 40 16.55 11.77 4.28
N ARG A 41 16.83 12.67 5.23
CA ARG A 41 16.37 12.60 6.63
C ARG A 41 14.84 12.63 6.76
N TYR A 42 14.14 13.30 5.85
CA TYR A 42 12.69 13.46 5.91
C TYR A 42 11.92 12.72 4.80
N SER A 43 12.56 11.73 4.19
CA SER A 43 12.03 10.93 3.07
C SER A 43 11.30 9.69 3.57
N GLY A 44 10.06 9.49 3.10
CA GLY A 44 9.27 8.29 3.36
C GLY A 44 9.91 7.03 2.75
N VAL A 45 10.55 7.16 1.58
CA VAL A 45 11.34 6.07 0.97
C VAL A 45 12.48 5.63 1.88
N VAL A 46 13.23 6.59 2.43
CA VAL A 46 14.37 6.29 3.32
C VAL A 46 13.86 5.68 4.62
N ALA A 47 12.84 6.29 5.25
CA ALA A 47 12.25 5.76 6.47
C ALA A 47 11.74 4.32 6.29
N TYR A 48 11.03 4.04 5.19
CA TYR A 48 10.55 2.69 4.88
C TYR A 48 11.72 1.69 4.72
N LYS A 49 12.74 2.05 3.92
CA LYS A 49 13.92 1.20 3.71
C LYS A 49 14.68 0.94 5.01
N THR A 50 14.80 1.93 5.89
CA THR A 50 15.41 1.76 7.21
C THR A 50 14.61 0.78 8.06
N LEU A 51 13.29 0.91 8.14
CA LEU A 51 12.46 -0.04 8.90
C LEU A 51 12.62 -1.48 8.38
N VAL A 52 12.66 -1.67 7.07
CA VAL A 52 12.87 -3.00 6.46
C VAL A 52 14.28 -3.54 6.75
N ALA A 53 15.29 -2.69 6.66
CA ALA A 53 16.68 -3.04 7.01
C ALA A 53 16.82 -3.42 8.49
N ASP A 54 16.07 -2.77 9.37
CA ASP A 54 16.01 -3.04 10.81
C ASP A 54 15.18 -4.31 11.15
N GLY A 55 14.68 -5.02 10.12
CA GLY A 55 14.03 -6.32 10.28
C GLY A 55 12.52 -6.31 10.12
N LEU A 56 11.88 -5.15 9.91
CA LEU A 56 10.44 -5.10 9.63
C LEU A 56 10.15 -5.86 8.32
N ARG A 57 9.07 -6.63 8.29
CA ARG A 57 8.56 -7.32 7.10
C ARG A 57 7.12 -6.88 6.86
N PRO A 58 6.90 -5.70 6.25
CA PRO A 58 5.55 -5.18 6.03
C PRO A 58 4.76 -6.15 5.15
N THR A 59 3.56 -6.52 5.58
CA THR A 59 2.59 -7.29 4.77
C THR A 59 1.49 -6.41 4.19
N ALA A 60 1.41 -5.15 4.63
CA ALA A 60 0.48 -4.13 4.15
C ALA A 60 1.03 -2.73 4.48
N VAL A 61 0.67 -1.72 3.68
CA VAL A 61 1.14 -0.34 3.88
C VAL A 61 0.02 0.69 3.67
N ILE A 62 -0.14 1.61 4.63
CA ILE A 62 -0.96 2.82 4.46
C ILE A 62 -0.05 4.03 4.28
N VAL A 63 -0.13 4.69 3.12
CA VAL A 63 0.62 5.90 2.80
C VAL A 63 -0.27 7.12 2.94
N ALA A 64 0.16 8.08 3.75
CA ALA A 64 -0.47 9.41 3.82
C ALA A 64 0.64 10.47 3.74
N LEU A 65 1.27 10.52 2.57
CA LEU A 65 2.35 11.44 2.19
C LEU A 65 1.91 12.23 0.95
N GLY A 66 2.59 13.34 0.67
CA GLY A 66 2.28 14.23 -0.46
C GLY A 66 1.97 15.67 -0.04
N SER A 67 1.47 15.91 1.19
CA SER A 67 1.09 17.26 1.64
C SER A 67 2.27 18.25 1.69
N ASN A 68 3.48 17.77 1.96
CA ASN A 68 4.68 18.61 1.90
C ASN A 68 5.23 18.71 0.47
N ASP A 69 5.10 17.64 -0.31
CA ASP A 69 5.60 17.53 -1.68
C ASP A 69 4.89 18.51 -2.61
N VAL A 70 3.57 18.73 -2.44
CA VAL A 70 2.79 19.69 -3.25
C VAL A 70 3.20 21.16 -3.04
N ALA A 71 3.89 21.47 -1.94
CA ALA A 71 4.45 22.80 -1.70
C ALA A 71 5.83 23.01 -2.35
N ILE A 72 6.42 21.96 -2.93
CA ILE A 72 7.79 21.97 -3.44
C ILE A 72 7.82 21.57 -4.92
N LEU A 73 7.19 20.46 -5.25
CA LEU A 73 7.16 19.89 -6.60
C LEU A 73 6.03 20.52 -7.40
N VAL A 74 6.26 20.75 -8.69
CA VAL A 74 5.33 21.46 -9.55
C VAL A 74 4.86 20.63 -10.72
N LYS A 75 5.74 19.85 -11.33
CA LYS A 75 5.47 19.18 -12.60
C LYS A 75 4.93 17.78 -12.33
N ARG A 76 4.00 17.32 -13.18
CA ARG A 76 3.45 15.94 -13.09
C ARG A 76 4.57 14.89 -13.04
N ARG A 77 5.58 15.03 -13.91
CA ARG A 77 6.74 14.13 -13.94
C ARG A 77 7.51 14.03 -12.62
N GLU A 78 7.51 15.09 -11.81
CA GLU A 78 8.15 15.08 -10.49
C GLU A 78 7.32 14.26 -9.51
N PHE A 79 5.99 14.41 -9.54
CA PHE A 79 5.08 13.57 -8.75
C PHE A 79 5.15 12.11 -9.16
N VAL A 80 5.17 11.80 -10.46
CA VAL A 80 5.35 10.43 -10.96
C VAL A 80 6.63 9.83 -10.40
N ALA A 81 7.76 10.52 -10.53
CA ALA A 81 9.05 10.02 -10.06
C ALA A 81 9.06 9.69 -8.56
N VAL A 82 8.48 10.55 -7.71
CA VAL A 82 8.47 10.28 -6.26
C VAL A 82 7.46 9.20 -5.87
N ILE A 83 6.31 9.11 -6.56
CA ILE A 83 5.32 8.04 -6.34
C ILE A 83 5.95 6.68 -6.69
N ASP A 84 6.59 6.59 -7.84
CA ASP A 84 7.23 5.37 -8.32
C ASP A 84 8.36 4.92 -7.39
N ASP A 85 9.19 5.85 -6.94
CA ASP A 85 10.28 5.55 -6.00
C ASP A 85 9.75 4.92 -4.70
N LEU A 86 8.66 5.45 -4.14
CA LEU A 86 8.05 4.86 -2.95
C LEU A 86 7.36 3.52 -3.21
N MET A 87 6.60 3.40 -4.30
CA MET A 87 5.94 2.13 -4.63
C MET A 87 6.96 1.02 -4.93
N ASN A 88 8.06 1.35 -5.61
CA ASN A 88 9.16 0.41 -5.86
C ASN A 88 9.88 0.03 -4.57
N ALA A 89 10.05 0.97 -3.62
CA ALA A 89 10.62 0.67 -2.32
C ALA A 89 9.69 -0.25 -1.49
N ILE A 90 8.38 -0.04 -1.56
CA ILE A 90 7.38 -0.86 -0.85
C ILE A 90 7.35 -2.28 -1.40
N GLY A 91 7.37 -2.44 -2.73
CA GLY A 91 7.32 -3.74 -3.39
C GLY A 91 5.89 -4.30 -3.47
N ASN A 92 5.79 -5.63 -3.57
CA ASN A 92 4.55 -6.31 -3.93
C ASN A 92 3.71 -6.69 -2.70
N VAL A 93 3.22 -5.69 -1.97
CA VAL A 93 2.27 -5.86 -0.85
C VAL A 93 1.05 -4.97 -1.05
N PRO A 94 -0.10 -5.27 -0.43
CA PRO A 94 -1.26 -4.39 -0.43
C PRO A 94 -0.94 -2.97 0.06
N VAL A 95 -1.30 -1.95 -0.73
CA VAL A 95 -1.09 -0.54 -0.41
C VAL A 95 -2.38 0.25 -0.49
N VAL A 96 -2.62 1.13 0.47
CA VAL A 96 -3.58 2.23 0.32
C VAL A 96 -2.85 3.56 0.44
N TRP A 97 -2.98 4.45 -0.55
CA TRP A 97 -2.43 5.80 -0.51
C TRP A 97 -3.54 6.85 -0.48
N LEU A 98 -3.53 7.71 0.53
CA LEU A 98 -4.49 8.80 0.69
C LEU A 98 -4.18 9.97 -0.26
N THR A 99 -5.21 10.50 -0.91
CA THR A 99 -5.13 11.83 -1.56
C THR A 99 -4.82 12.93 -0.53
N VAL A 100 -4.39 14.10 -0.99
CA VAL A 100 -4.06 15.25 -0.12
C VAL A 100 -5.08 16.37 -0.27
N HIS A 101 -5.38 17.03 0.84
CA HIS A 101 -6.14 18.27 0.89
C HIS A 101 -5.26 19.33 1.55
N ARG A 102 -4.53 20.10 0.74
CA ARG A 102 -3.72 21.22 1.20
C ARG A 102 -4.04 22.43 0.32
N VAL A 103 -4.62 23.46 0.94
CA VAL A 103 -5.24 24.59 0.23
C VAL A 103 -4.84 25.95 0.81
N ASP A 104 -3.67 26.01 1.45
CA ASP A 104 -3.09 27.20 2.08
C ASP A 104 -2.80 28.34 1.08
N SER A 105 -2.69 28.04 -0.21
CA SER A 105 -2.63 29.04 -1.27
C SER A 105 -3.24 28.53 -2.59
N ALA A 106 -3.56 29.45 -3.51
CA ALA A 106 -4.05 29.08 -4.84
C ALA A 106 -3.04 28.23 -5.64
N ASN A 107 -1.74 28.52 -5.49
CA ASN A 107 -0.68 27.71 -6.11
C ASN A 107 -0.68 26.29 -5.54
N VAL A 108 -0.63 26.14 -4.21
CA VAL A 108 -0.60 24.82 -3.58
C VAL A 108 -1.89 24.04 -3.83
N THR A 109 -3.04 24.70 -3.88
CA THR A 109 -4.32 24.06 -4.23
C THR A 109 -4.26 23.38 -5.61
N ARG A 110 -3.76 24.11 -6.63
CA ARG A 110 -3.56 23.53 -7.98
C ARG A 110 -2.59 22.37 -7.96
N GLN A 111 -1.60 22.40 -7.08
CA GLN A 111 -0.57 21.37 -6.94
C GLN A 111 -1.13 20.13 -6.25
N SER A 112 -1.96 20.28 -5.22
CA SER A 112 -2.71 19.19 -4.60
C SER A 112 -3.63 18.50 -5.59
N GLN A 113 -4.39 19.26 -6.39
CA GLN A 113 -5.22 18.70 -7.46
C GLN A 113 -4.37 17.93 -8.49
N ARG A 114 -3.25 18.51 -8.91
CA ARG A 114 -2.31 17.87 -9.85
C ARG A 114 -1.72 16.59 -9.27
N PHE A 115 -1.26 16.62 -8.02
CA PHE A 115 -0.75 15.45 -7.31
C PHE A 115 -1.81 14.36 -7.20
N ASN A 116 -3.01 14.65 -6.70
CA ASN A 116 -4.08 13.66 -6.55
C ASN A 116 -4.44 13.00 -7.88
N SER A 117 -4.58 13.80 -8.95
CA SER A 117 -4.85 13.25 -10.29
C SER A 117 -3.70 12.39 -10.85
N THR A 118 -2.46 12.69 -10.44
CA THR A 118 -1.27 11.90 -10.82
C THR A 118 -1.24 10.62 -10.01
N LEU A 119 -1.43 10.70 -8.69
CA LEU A 119 -1.49 9.56 -7.77
C LEU A 119 -2.49 8.50 -8.25
N ILE A 120 -3.71 8.90 -8.60
CA ILE A 120 -4.74 7.98 -9.09
C ILE A 120 -4.28 7.24 -10.36
N LYS A 121 -3.67 7.98 -11.30
CA LYS A 121 -3.18 7.39 -12.56
C LYS A 121 -1.99 6.47 -12.34
N GLU A 122 -1.05 6.86 -11.49
CA GLU A 122 0.15 6.06 -11.25
C GLU A 122 -0.15 4.81 -10.44
N LEU A 123 -1.01 4.89 -9.41
CA LEU A 123 -1.36 3.71 -8.61
C LEU A 123 -2.15 2.66 -9.39
N ALA A 124 -2.83 3.03 -10.48
CA ALA A 124 -3.47 2.07 -11.37
C ALA A 124 -2.48 1.09 -12.04
N ARG A 125 -1.18 1.41 -12.06
CA ARG A 125 -0.12 0.50 -12.55
C ARG A 125 0.31 -0.55 -11.52
N TYR A 126 -0.10 -0.40 -10.26
CA TYR A 126 0.27 -1.27 -9.16
C TYR A 126 -0.96 -2.08 -8.72
N PRO A 127 -1.06 -3.38 -9.06
CA PRO A 127 -2.30 -4.15 -8.91
C PRO A 127 -2.75 -4.36 -7.45
N LEU A 128 -1.82 -4.23 -6.50
CA LEU A 128 -2.11 -4.33 -5.07
C LEU A 128 -2.35 -2.97 -4.39
N ALA A 129 -2.25 -1.88 -5.16
CA ALA A 129 -2.40 -0.53 -4.65
C ALA A 129 -3.80 0.03 -4.90
N THR A 130 -4.29 0.82 -3.96
CA THR A 130 -5.55 1.53 -4.07
C THR A 130 -5.40 2.95 -3.51
N VAL A 131 -6.26 3.87 -3.96
CA VAL A 131 -6.29 5.24 -3.47
C VAL A 131 -7.46 5.42 -2.52
N PHE A 132 -7.22 6.03 -1.35
CA PHE A 132 -8.29 6.49 -0.47
C PHE A 132 -8.52 7.99 -0.68
N ASP A 133 -9.78 8.37 -0.92
CA ASP A 133 -10.15 9.74 -1.23
C ASP A 133 -10.32 10.62 0.03
N TRP A 134 -9.19 10.96 0.65
CA TRP A 134 -9.15 11.88 1.79
C TRP A 134 -9.58 13.31 1.43
N VAL A 135 -9.35 13.75 0.18
CA VAL A 135 -9.74 15.11 -0.23
C VAL A 135 -11.26 15.31 -0.16
N SER A 136 -12.05 14.30 -0.53
CA SER A 136 -13.50 14.34 -0.37
C SER A 136 -13.93 14.41 1.10
N VAL A 137 -13.30 13.62 1.99
CA VAL A 137 -13.56 13.68 3.44
C VAL A 137 -13.33 15.10 3.96
N ALA A 138 -12.15 15.67 3.70
CA ALA A 138 -11.77 16.99 4.16
C ALA A 138 -12.63 18.12 3.58
N THR A 139 -13.10 17.97 2.34
CA THR A 139 -13.99 18.95 1.69
C THR A 139 -15.41 18.87 2.25
N SER A 140 -15.90 17.67 2.54
CA SER A 140 -17.27 17.45 3.07
C SER A 140 -17.44 17.89 4.52
N ASP A 141 -16.37 17.87 5.31
CA ASP A 141 -16.37 18.33 6.70
C ASP A 141 -15.14 19.23 6.95
N PRO A 142 -15.23 20.54 6.64
CA PRO A 142 -14.11 21.46 6.83
C PRO A 142 -13.58 21.53 8.27
N SER A 143 -14.38 21.14 9.28
CA SER A 143 -13.95 21.18 10.69
C SER A 143 -12.88 20.14 11.05
N VAL A 144 -12.58 19.19 10.14
CA VAL A 144 -11.48 18.23 10.30
C VAL A 144 -10.11 18.82 9.97
N VAL A 145 -10.07 19.97 9.28
CA VAL A 145 -8.83 20.66 8.91
C VAL A 145 -8.70 21.93 9.75
N ASP A 146 -7.50 22.17 10.25
CA ASP A 146 -7.17 23.39 10.99
C ASP A 146 -7.30 24.64 10.09
N PRO A 147 -7.58 25.85 10.64
CA PRO A 147 -7.59 27.09 9.86
C PRO A 147 -6.33 27.35 9.04
N ASP A 148 -5.18 26.76 9.39
CA ASP A 148 -3.95 26.84 8.58
C ASP A 148 -4.00 26.04 7.26
N LYS A 149 -5.06 25.23 7.05
CA LYS A 149 -5.34 24.44 5.85
C LYS A 149 -4.31 23.35 5.55
N ILE A 150 -3.51 22.98 6.54
CA ILE A 150 -2.43 21.98 6.43
C ILE A 150 -2.63 20.90 7.49
N HIS A 151 -2.80 21.29 8.75
CA HIS A 151 -2.92 20.36 9.86
C HIS A 151 -4.38 19.91 10.04
N LEU A 152 -4.55 18.80 10.75
CA LEU A 152 -5.88 18.37 11.17
C LEU A 152 -6.19 18.96 12.54
N THR A 153 -7.47 19.21 12.80
CA THR A 153 -7.95 19.46 14.16
C THR A 153 -7.91 18.16 14.99
N PRO A 154 -8.08 18.20 16.33
CA PRO A 154 -8.26 16.98 17.11
C PRO A 154 -9.38 16.08 16.58
N LYS A 155 -10.51 16.68 16.16
CA LYS A 155 -11.59 15.96 15.48
C LYS A 155 -11.11 15.31 14.18
N GLY A 156 -10.35 16.02 13.35
CA GLY A 156 -9.82 15.47 12.11
C GLY A 156 -8.82 14.34 12.32
N TYR A 157 -7.99 14.39 13.36
CA TYR A 157 -7.14 13.27 13.73
C TYR A 157 -7.94 12.04 14.16
N GLU A 158 -9.05 12.21 14.88
CA GLU A 158 -9.95 11.10 15.23
C GLU A 158 -10.61 10.49 13.98
N VAL A 159 -11.11 11.33 13.06
CA VAL A 159 -11.67 10.87 11.78
C VAL A 159 -10.62 10.10 10.98
N ARG A 160 -9.40 10.61 10.87
CA ARG A 160 -8.31 9.95 10.16
C ARG A 160 -7.89 8.63 10.83
N ALA A 161 -7.92 8.55 12.17
CA ALA A 161 -7.64 7.31 12.87
C ALA A 161 -8.69 6.23 12.59
N LYS A 162 -9.99 6.59 12.54
CA LYS A 162 -11.07 5.67 12.14
C LYS A 162 -10.91 5.18 10.70
N VAL A 163 -10.55 6.08 9.78
CA VAL A 163 -10.21 5.71 8.40
C VAL A 163 -9.06 4.70 8.39
N TYR A 164 -7.98 4.94 9.13
CA TYR A 164 -6.86 3.99 9.18
C TYR A 164 -7.26 2.62 9.73
N LEU A 165 -8.13 2.56 10.75
CA LEU A 165 -8.63 1.29 11.27
C LEU A 165 -9.41 0.50 10.20
N ALA A 166 -10.29 1.18 9.45
CA ALA A 166 -11.04 0.54 8.36
C ALA A 166 -10.11 0.03 7.25
N LEU A 167 -9.17 0.87 6.80
CA LEU A 167 -8.19 0.51 5.77
C LEU A 167 -7.27 -0.63 6.22
N ALA A 168 -6.89 -0.65 7.49
CA ALA A 168 -6.04 -1.69 8.05
C ALA A 168 -6.74 -3.06 8.02
N SER A 169 -8.03 -3.10 8.37
CA SER A 169 -8.83 -4.32 8.27
C SER A 169 -8.95 -4.82 6.83
N GLU A 170 -9.19 -3.93 5.88
CA GLU A 170 -9.25 -4.28 4.46
C GLU A 170 -7.91 -4.81 3.94
N LEU A 171 -6.81 -4.14 4.28
CA LEU A 171 -5.48 -4.57 3.84
C LEU A 171 -5.05 -5.90 4.45
N ALA A 172 -5.44 -6.18 5.70
CA ALA A 172 -5.19 -7.46 6.33
C ALA A 172 -5.86 -8.60 5.56
N GLN A 173 -7.13 -8.43 5.17
CA GLN A 173 -7.84 -9.42 4.35
C GLN A 173 -7.10 -9.66 3.03
N ARG A 174 -6.72 -8.59 2.31
CA ARG A 174 -5.98 -8.73 1.04
C ARG A 174 -4.63 -9.46 1.21
N ALA A 175 -3.92 -9.21 2.32
CA ALA A 175 -2.66 -9.88 2.61
C ALA A 175 -2.86 -11.39 2.88
N SER A 176 -3.94 -11.76 3.59
CA SER A 176 -4.32 -13.16 3.80
C SER A 176 -4.69 -13.87 2.50
N ASP A 177 -5.42 -13.21 1.61
CA ASP A 177 -5.84 -13.77 0.31
C ASP A 177 -4.63 -14.07 -0.60
N MET A 178 -3.62 -13.19 -0.60
CA MET A 178 -2.37 -13.40 -1.34
C MET A 178 -1.58 -14.62 -0.85
N THR A 179 -1.56 -14.85 0.47
CA THR A 179 -0.86 -16.00 1.06
C THR A 179 -1.57 -17.31 0.69
N SER A 180 -2.90 -17.29 0.68
CA SER A 180 -3.72 -18.47 0.37
C SER A 180 -3.64 -18.91 -1.10
N THR A 181 -3.48 -17.96 -2.03
CA THR A 181 -3.35 -18.24 -3.47
C THR A 181 -2.03 -18.96 -3.79
N THR A 182 -0.96 -18.65 -3.07
CA THR A 182 0.38 -19.25 -3.30
C THR A 182 0.44 -20.73 -2.87
N THR A 183 -0.41 -21.15 -1.93
CA THR A 183 -0.44 -22.54 -1.43
C THR A 183 -1.21 -23.49 -2.36
N THR A 184 -2.01 -22.98 -3.30
CA THR A 184 -2.96 -23.78 -4.09
C THR A 184 -2.38 -24.29 -5.44
N THR A 185 -1.12 -24.00 -5.78
CA THR A 185 -0.54 -24.32 -7.11
C THR A 185 0.51 -25.46 -7.15
N LEU A 186 0.46 -26.46 -6.28
CA LEU A 186 1.09 -27.76 -6.59
C LEU A 186 0.06 -28.69 -7.25
N PRO A 187 0.09 -28.90 -8.58
CA PRO A 187 -0.57 -30.07 -9.14
C PRO A 187 0.21 -31.29 -8.63
N THR A 188 -0.38 -32.06 -7.71
CA THR A 188 0.05 -33.44 -7.51
C THR A 188 -0.34 -34.19 -8.78
N THR A 189 0.61 -34.34 -9.69
CA THR A 189 0.46 -35.27 -10.82
C THR A 189 0.51 -36.68 -10.24
N THR A 190 -0.62 -37.19 -9.77
CA THR A 190 -0.78 -38.62 -9.49
C THR A 190 -0.81 -39.33 -10.82
N ILE A 191 0.34 -39.85 -11.26
CA ILE A 191 0.42 -40.79 -12.36
C ILE A 191 -0.35 -42.03 -11.91
N ALA A 192 -1.51 -42.28 -12.52
CA ALA A 192 -2.25 -43.52 -12.32
C ALA A 192 -1.39 -44.70 -12.80
N PRO A 193 -1.34 -45.83 -12.07
CA PRO A 193 -0.61 -47.00 -12.52
C PRO A 193 -1.28 -47.53 -13.80
N THR A 194 -0.54 -47.57 -14.89
CA THR A 194 -0.94 -48.25 -16.13
C THR A 194 -1.14 -49.73 -15.87
N THR A 195 -2.37 -50.20 -16.05
CA THR A 195 -2.71 -51.62 -16.11
C THR A 195 -1.96 -52.29 -17.26
N SER A 196 -1.17 -53.31 -16.90
CA SER A 196 -0.47 -54.23 -17.79
C SER A 196 -1.45 -54.95 -18.73
N VAL A 197 -1.24 -54.83 -20.04
CA VAL A 197 -1.94 -55.60 -21.07
C VAL A 197 -1.24 -56.95 -21.22
N ALA A 198 -2.02 -58.02 -21.15
CA ALA A 198 -1.56 -59.41 -21.27
C ALA A 198 -0.91 -59.70 -22.65
N PRO A 199 0.05 -60.63 -22.73
CA PRO A 199 0.72 -60.97 -23.98
C PRO A 199 -0.21 -61.71 -24.95
N ILE A 200 -0.23 -61.26 -26.21
CA ILE A 200 -0.91 -61.91 -27.33
C ILE A 200 -0.10 -63.15 -27.74
N THR A 201 -0.73 -64.31 -27.75
CA THR A 201 -0.18 -65.57 -28.26
C THR A 201 -0.34 -65.61 -29.79
N VAL A 202 0.76 -65.83 -30.51
CA VAL A 202 0.76 -66.01 -31.97
C VAL A 202 0.59 -67.50 -32.29
N PRO A 203 -0.33 -67.93 -33.18
CA PRO A 203 -0.37 -69.31 -33.63
C PRO A 203 0.65 -69.55 -34.74
N THR A 204 1.47 -70.59 -34.54
CA THR A 204 2.42 -71.12 -35.51
C THR A 204 1.67 -72.02 -36.51
N THR A 205 1.67 -71.67 -37.79
CA THR A 205 1.27 -72.59 -38.87
C THR A 205 2.52 -73.27 -39.44
N THR A 206 2.61 -74.57 -39.16
CA THR A 206 3.53 -75.53 -39.78
C THR A 206 3.04 -75.89 -41.19
N VAL A 207 3.92 -75.82 -42.18
CA VAL A 207 3.75 -76.49 -43.48
C VAL A 207 4.91 -77.47 -43.66
N ALA A 208 4.58 -78.71 -43.98
CA ALA A 208 5.49 -79.77 -44.40
C ALA A 208 4.72 -80.76 -45.30
N PRO A 209 5.39 -81.61 -46.09
CA PRO A 209 6.60 -81.40 -46.88
C PRO A 209 6.32 -81.20 -48.38
#